data_AF-A0A932XPP7-F1
#
_entry.id   AF-A0A932XPP7-F1
#
_cell.length_a   1.000
_cell.length_b   1.000
_cell.length_c   1.000
_cell.angle_alpha   90.00
_cell.angle_beta   90.00
_cell.angle_gamma   90.00
#
_symmetry.space_group_name_H-M   'P 1'
#
loop_
_entity.id
_entity.type
_entity.pdbx_description
1 polymer ?
#
loop_
_entity_poly.entity_id
_entity_poly.type
_entity_poly.pdbx_seq_one_letter_code
_entity_poly.pdbx_strand_id
1 'polypeptide(L)'
;MAGENPENLKEEPPVRRLVELVISHAIKEGAQEIRFEPLEQSVSLQCRVNGVWQPIAPPAKVLYPAIVGRLKVLAGVPSKLGAQPGKATFLHEYGGASVTCHLTITSSRFGDTVTVSLARHAS
;
A
#
# COMPACT_ATOMS: atom_id res chain seq x y z
N MET A 1 -21.19 -12.32 -4.01
CA MET A 1 -21.22 -10.86 -4.27
C MET A 1 -21.16 -10.15 -2.94
N ALA A 2 -20.00 -9.61 -2.60
CA ALA A 2 -19.86 -8.66 -1.50
C ALA A 2 -19.02 -7.51 -2.06
N GLY A 3 -19.70 -6.57 -2.73
CA GLY A 3 -19.10 -5.24 -2.91
C GLY A 3 -18.90 -4.68 -1.50
N GLU A 4 -17.70 -4.23 -1.20
CA GLU A 4 -17.31 -3.81 0.15
C GLU A 4 -18.26 -2.73 0.67
N ASN A 5 -19.05 -3.09 1.69
CA ASN A 5 -19.89 -2.15 2.41
C ASN A 5 -18.97 -1.27 3.29
N PRO A 6 -18.99 0.07 3.17
CA PRO A 6 -18.09 0.96 3.91
C PRO A 6 -18.26 0.89 5.44
N GLU A 7 -19.28 0.21 5.93
CA GLU A 7 -19.52 -0.02 7.35
C GLU A 7 -18.60 -1.11 7.93
N ASN A 8 -18.14 -2.07 7.13
CA ASN A 8 -17.23 -3.15 7.57
C ASN A 8 -15.82 -2.61 7.93
N LEU A 9 -15.44 -1.45 7.38
CA LEU A 9 -14.18 -0.76 7.68
C LEU A 9 -14.15 -0.14 9.08
N LYS A 10 -15.30 0.04 9.75
CA LYS A 10 -15.35 0.67 11.08
C LYS A 10 -14.83 -0.24 12.19
N GLU A 11 -14.90 -1.55 12.01
CA GLU A 11 -14.48 -2.55 12.99
C GLU A 11 -13.03 -3.05 12.76
N GLU A 12 -12.39 -2.65 11.66
CA GLU A 12 -11.02 -3.05 11.34
C GLU A 12 -9.97 -2.27 12.13
N PRO A 13 -8.83 -2.89 12.47
CA PRO A 13 -7.71 -2.17 13.06
C PRO A 13 -7.29 -0.97 12.19
N PRO A 14 -6.96 0.20 12.78
CA PRO A 14 -6.74 1.46 12.04
C PRO A 14 -5.75 1.36 10.87
N VAL A 15 -4.71 0.53 11.02
CA VAL A 15 -3.68 0.31 10.00
C VAL A 15 -4.21 -0.44 8.79
N ARG A 16 -5.09 -1.43 9.00
CA ARG A 16 -5.70 -2.20 7.90
C ARG A 16 -6.55 -1.27 7.04
N ARG A 17 -7.41 -0.49 7.68
CA ARG A 17 -8.26 0.51 7.02
C ARG A 17 -7.45 1.56 6.28
N LEU A 18 -6.34 2.04 6.86
CA LEU A 18 -5.48 3.01 6.20
C LEU A 18 -4.87 2.45 4.90
N VAL A 19 -4.33 1.23 4.95
CA VAL A 19 -3.76 0.58 3.75
C VAL A 19 -4.84 0.39 2.68
N GLU A 20 -6.02 -0.06 3.09
CA GLU A 20 -7.19 -0.21 2.23
C GLU A 20 -7.56 1.11 1.52
N LEU A 21 -7.73 2.18 2.30
CA LEU A 21 -8.06 3.51 1.76
C LEU A 21 -6.99 4.05 0.81
N VAL A 22 -5.70 3.84 1.10
CA VAL A 22 -4.62 4.34 0.24
C VAL A 22 -4.59 3.60 -1.10
N ILE A 23 -4.73 2.27 -1.10
CA ILE A 23 -4.75 1.48 -2.34
C ILE A 23 -6.02 1.81 -3.15
N SER A 24 -7.18 1.80 -2.51
CA SER A 24 -8.47 2.18 -3.11
C SER A 24 -8.43 3.59 -3.72
N HIS A 25 -7.87 4.57 -3.01
CA HIS A 25 -7.71 5.93 -3.53
C HIS A 25 -6.79 5.94 -4.75
N ALA A 26 -5.65 5.27 -4.71
CA ALA A 26 -4.72 5.21 -5.83
C ALA A 26 -5.34 4.55 -7.08
N ILE A 27 -6.13 3.48 -6.91
CA ILE A 27 -6.87 2.85 -8.01
C ILE A 27 -7.89 3.83 -8.59
N LYS A 28 -8.65 4.52 -7.73
CA LYS A 28 -9.65 5.51 -8.15
C LYS A 28 -9.05 6.66 -8.95
N GLU A 29 -7.86 7.14 -8.56
CA GLU A 29 -7.13 8.20 -9.26
C GLU A 29 -6.41 7.69 -10.53
N GLY A 30 -6.49 6.39 -10.83
CA GLY A 30 -5.79 5.78 -11.97
C GLY A 30 -4.27 5.78 -11.81
N ALA A 31 -3.76 5.74 -10.58
CA ALA A 31 -2.34 5.70 -10.28
C ALA A 31 -1.70 4.40 -10.79
N GLN A 32 -0.43 4.48 -11.19
CA GLN A 32 0.38 3.34 -11.60
C GLN A 32 1.18 2.78 -10.44
N GLU A 33 1.57 3.63 -9.49
CA GLU A 33 2.41 3.26 -8.36
C GLU A 33 2.05 4.06 -7.11
N ILE A 34 2.21 3.43 -5.95
CA ILE A 34 2.14 4.06 -4.62
C ILE A 34 3.49 3.83 -3.96
N ARG A 35 4.12 4.87 -3.44
CA ARG A 35 5.40 4.80 -2.74
C ARG A 35 5.26 5.28 -1.30
N PHE A 36 5.63 4.40 -0.38
CA PHE A 36 5.79 4.65 1.04
C PHE A 36 7.29 4.70 1.34
N GLU A 37 7.80 5.87 1.70
CA GLU A 37 9.22 6.06 2.00
C GLU A 37 9.39 6.60 3.42
N PRO A 38 10.11 5.87 4.30
CA PRO A 38 10.40 6.36 5.63
C PRO A 38 11.52 7.40 5.55
N LEU A 39 11.29 8.56 6.14
CA LEU A 39 12.31 9.58 6.40
C LEU A 39 12.71 9.53 7.88
N GLU A 40 13.65 10.37 8.30
CA GLU A 40 14.16 10.37 9.68
C GLU A 40 13.04 10.58 10.71
N GLN A 41 12.20 11.60 10.51
CA GLN A 41 11.13 11.99 11.45
C GLN A 41 9.72 11.91 10.85
N SER A 42 9.60 11.48 9.59
CA SER A 42 8.34 11.48 8.85
C SER A 42 8.26 10.35 7.84
N VAL A 43 7.14 10.27 7.12
CA VAL A 43 6.94 9.36 6.00
C VAL A 43 6.59 10.21 4.79
N SER A 44 7.19 9.92 3.65
CA SER A 44 6.71 10.40 2.36
C SER A 44 5.75 9.36 1.79
N LEU A 45 4.56 9.80 1.39
CA LEU A 45 3.58 8.98 0.69
C LEU A 45 3.25 9.68 -0.63
N GLN A 46 3.47 8.99 -1.74
CA GLN A 46 3.25 9.54 -3.09
C GLN A 46 2.57 8.52 -3.98
N CYS A 47 1.69 8.97 -4.87
CA CYS A 47 1.17 8.17 -5.98
C CYS A 47 1.73 8.68 -7.30
N ARG A 48 1.90 7.79 -8.28
CA ARG A 48 2.27 8.16 -9.64
C ARG A 48 1.05 8.13 -10.53
N VAL A 49 0.51 9.30 -10.86
CA VAL A 49 -0.68 9.44 -11.72
C VAL A 49 -0.25 10.07 -13.04
N ASN A 50 -0.63 9.47 -14.16
CA ASN A 50 -0.20 9.88 -15.50
C ASN A 50 1.31 10.14 -15.61
N GLY A 51 2.12 9.29 -14.99
CA GLY A 51 3.58 9.40 -15.00
C GLY A 51 4.18 10.41 -14.02
N VAL A 52 3.37 11.23 -13.33
CA VAL A 52 3.81 12.28 -12.41
C VAL A 52 3.61 11.86 -10.95
N TRP A 53 4.62 12.07 -10.12
CA TRP A 53 4.51 11.83 -8.67
C TRP A 53 3.72 12.95 -7.99
N GLN A 54 2.67 12.57 -7.28
CA GLN A 54 1.80 13.46 -6.52
C GLN A 54 1.84 13.05 -5.03
N PRO A 55 2.06 13.99 -4.11
CA PRO A 55 2.04 13.71 -2.68
C PRO A 55 0.63 13.39 -2.20
N ILE A 56 0.53 12.42 -1.30
CA ILE A 56 -0.69 12.11 -0.52
C ILE A 56 -0.39 12.40 0.95
N ALA A 57 -1.41 12.74 1.73
CA ALA A 57 -1.28 12.92 3.17
C ALA A 57 -0.59 11.69 3.81
N PRO A 58 0.62 11.85 4.39
CA PRO A 58 1.36 10.71 4.89
C PRO A 58 0.81 10.24 6.23
N PRO A 59 0.98 8.96 6.55
CA PRO A 59 0.67 8.46 7.89
C PRO A 59 1.64 9.01 8.92
N ALA A 60 1.21 9.02 10.19
CA ALA A 60 2.12 9.27 11.30
C ALA A 60 3.26 8.24 11.29
N LYS A 61 4.51 8.70 11.51
CA LYS A 61 5.73 7.86 11.47
C LYS A 61 5.62 6.62 12.34
N VAL A 62 4.98 6.73 13.50
CA VAL A 62 4.76 5.63 14.45
C VAL A 62 3.95 4.46 13.86
N LEU A 63 3.08 4.72 12.88
CA LEU A 63 2.27 3.70 12.21
C LEU A 63 3.02 2.97 11.11
N TYR A 64 4.16 3.50 10.65
CA TYR A 64 4.87 3.00 9.48
C TYR A 64 5.26 1.52 9.56
N PRO A 65 5.83 1.01 10.69
CA PRO A 65 6.17 -0.42 10.78
C PRO A 65 4.96 -1.33 10.63
N ALA A 66 3.80 -0.93 11.16
CA ALA A 66 2.57 -1.69 11.06
C ALA A 66 2.01 -1.68 9.62
N ILE A 67 2.13 -0.55 8.91
CA ILE A 67 1.75 -0.43 7.49
C ILE A 67 2.60 -1.38 6.64
N VAL A 68 3.92 -1.36 6.80
CA VAL A 68 4.84 -2.28 6.10
C VAL A 68 4.49 -3.73 6.43
N GLY A 69 4.24 -4.05 7.70
CA GLY A 69 3.82 -5.38 8.12
C GLY A 69 2.51 -5.84 7.46
N ARG A 70 1.52 -4.95 7.36
CA ARG A 70 0.24 -5.25 6.69
C ARG A 70 0.43 -5.52 5.20
N LEU A 71 1.24 -4.72 4.50
CA LEU A 71 1.55 -4.94 3.09
C LEU A 71 2.30 -6.26 2.87
N LYS A 72 3.25 -6.61 3.75
CA LYS A 72 3.93 -7.91 3.75
C LYS A 72 2.94 -9.07 3.90
N VAL A 73 2.00 -8.97 4.86
CA VAL A 73 0.95 -9.98 5.06
C VAL A 73 0.06 -10.14 3.82
N LEU A 74 -0.39 -9.02 3.21
CA LEU A 74 -1.19 -9.06 1.98
C LEU A 74 -0.46 -9.80 0.85
N ALA A 75 0.86 -9.62 0.77
CA ALA A 75 1.70 -10.23 -0.25
C ALA A 75 2.27 -11.62 0.12
N GLY A 76 1.84 -12.22 1.23
CA GLY A 76 2.34 -13.52 1.68
C GLY A 76 3.81 -13.51 2.11
N VAL A 77 4.39 -12.34 2.37
CA VAL A 77 5.77 -12.16 2.83
C VAL A 77 5.80 -12.17 4.37
N PRO A 78 6.80 -12.80 5.01
CA PRO A 78 6.95 -12.75 6.46
C PRO A 78 6.99 -11.31 6.99
N SER A 79 6.12 -10.98 7.95
CA SER A 79 5.97 -9.63 8.50
C SER A 79 7.07 -9.21 9.47
N LYS A 80 8.02 -10.10 9.79
CA LYS A 80 9.11 -9.83 10.73
C LYS A 80 9.99 -8.67 10.23
N LEU A 81 10.41 -7.83 11.17
CA LEU A 81 11.41 -6.79 10.92
C LEU A 81 12.71 -7.46 10.45
N GLY A 82 13.29 -6.99 9.34
CA GLY A 82 14.50 -7.57 8.73
C GLY A 82 14.26 -8.76 7.78
N ALA A 83 13.01 -9.11 7.45
CA ALA A 83 12.74 -10.00 6.31
C ALA A 83 13.36 -9.42 5.02
N GLN A 84 13.97 -10.26 4.19
CA GLN A 84 14.77 -9.82 3.04
C GLN A 84 13.98 -8.86 2.13
N PRO A 85 14.62 -7.78 1.63
CA PRO A 85 14.06 -6.97 0.57
C PRO A 85 13.75 -7.86 -0.63
N GLY A 86 12.69 -7.52 -1.37
CA GLY A 86 12.21 -8.41 -2.41
C GLY A 86 10.95 -7.93 -3.10
N LYS A 87 10.46 -8.80 -3.99
CA LYS A 87 9.26 -8.59 -4.78
C LYS A 87 8.23 -9.65 -4.43
N ALA A 88 6.98 -9.24 -4.32
CA ALA A 88 5.84 -10.13 -4.12
C ALA A 88 4.64 -9.60 -4.89
N THR A 89 3.60 -10.42 -5.08
CA THR A 89 2.38 -10.03 -5.79
C THR A 89 1.17 -10.44 -4.97
N PHE A 90 0.15 -9.59 -4.94
CA PHE A 90 -1.13 -9.88 -4.30
C PHE A 90 -2.28 -9.33 -5.15
N LEU A 91 -3.48 -9.85 -4.90
CA LEU A 91 -4.70 -9.32 -5.48
C LEU A 91 -5.37 -8.39 -4.46
N HIS A 92 -5.85 -7.27 -4.94
CA HIS A 92 -6.63 -6.32 -4.17
C HIS A 92 -8.00 -6.17 -4.83
N GLU A 93 -9.06 -6.42 -4.08
CA GLU A 93 -10.43 -6.23 -4.56
C GLU A 93 -10.75 -4.75 -4.55
N TYR A 94 -11.35 -4.24 -5.62
CA TYR A 94 -11.86 -2.88 -5.70
C TYR A 94 -13.05 -2.83 -6.65
N GLY A 95 -14.20 -2.34 -6.16
CA GLY A 95 -15.39 -2.19 -7.01
C GLY A 95 -15.94 -3.50 -7.59
N GLY A 96 -15.66 -4.64 -6.94
CA GLY A 96 -16.09 -5.97 -7.40
C GLY A 96 -15.17 -6.63 -8.43
N ALA A 97 -13.98 -6.08 -8.65
CA ALA A 97 -12.96 -6.68 -9.50
C ALA A 97 -11.59 -6.72 -8.80
N SER A 98 -10.74 -7.66 -9.23
CA SER A 98 -9.41 -7.84 -8.66
C SER A 98 -8.36 -7.03 -9.42
N VAL A 99 -7.60 -6.20 -8.71
CA VAL A 99 -6.42 -5.49 -9.20
C VAL A 99 -5.17 -6.26 -8.77
N THR A 100 -4.33 -6.63 -9.73
CA THR A 100 -3.01 -7.22 -9.44
C THR A 100 -2.06 -6.14 -8.95
N CYS A 101 -1.54 -6.32 -7.74
CA CYS A 101 -0.62 -5.42 -7.08
C CYS A 101 0.75 -6.07 -6.94
N HIS A 102 1.79 -5.41 -7.46
CA HIS A 102 3.18 -5.83 -7.28
C HIS A 102 3.81 -5.05 -6.13
N LEU A 103 4.19 -5.75 -5.06
CA LEU A 103 4.87 -5.19 -3.91
C LEU A 103 6.39 -5.27 -4.13
N THR A 104 7.09 -4.15 -4.01
CA THR A 104 8.56 -4.09 -3.96
C THR A 104 9.00 -3.47 -2.65
N ILE A 105 9.94 -4.12 -1.97
CA ILE A 105 10.49 -3.69 -0.68
C ILE A 105 11.99 -3.49 -0.84
N THR A 106 12.47 -2.28 -0.54
CA THR A 106 13.89 -1.92 -0.59
C THR A 106 14.29 -1.29 0.73
N SER A 107 15.34 -1.82 1.37
CA SER A 107 15.81 -1.26 2.64
C SER A 107 16.47 0.10 2.44
N SER A 108 16.17 1.05 3.32
CA SER A 108 16.79 2.37 3.38
C SER A 108 17.32 2.65 4.79
N ARG A 109 18.05 3.77 4.97
CA ARG A 109 18.61 4.19 6.27
C ARG A 109 17.55 4.28 7.38
N PHE A 110 16.32 4.65 7.04
CA PHE A 110 15.26 4.94 8.02
C PHE A 110 14.15 3.88 8.06
N GLY A 111 14.34 2.76 7.37
CA GLY A 111 13.41 1.65 7.28
C GLY A 111 13.20 1.16 5.84
N ASP A 112 12.36 0.14 5.66
CA ASP A 112 12.01 -0.37 4.35
C ASP A 112 11.17 0.67 3.58
N THR A 113 11.62 1.06 2.39
CA THR A 113 10.79 1.74 1.40
C THR A 113 9.94 0.69 0.70
N VAL A 114 8.63 0.97 0.59
CA VAL A 114 7.67 0.06 -0.01
C VAL A 114 7.02 0.72 -1.22
N THR A 115 7.04 0.04 -2.36
CA THR A 115 6.33 0.45 -3.57
C THR A 115 5.26 -0.58 -3.92
N VAL A 116 4.05 -0.13 -4.19
CA VAL A 116 2.94 -0.94 -4.71
C VAL A 116 2.67 -0.48 -6.13
N SER A 117 2.99 -1.30 -7.11
CA SER A 117 2.66 -1.04 -8.51
C SER A 117 1.32 -1.68 -8.85
N LEU A 118 0.42 -0.91 -9.44
CA LEU A 118 -0.95 -1.34 -9.78
C LEU A 118 -0.97 -1.78 -11.24
N ALA A 119 -1.30 -3.04 -11.49
CA ALA A 119 -1.53 -3.51 -12.86
C ALA A 119 -2.77 -2.79 -13.42
N ARG A 120 -2.69 -2.38 -14.70
CA ARG A 120 -3.88 -1.86 -15.37
C ARG A 120 -4.93 -2.96 -15.43
N HIS A 121 -6.14 -2.61 -15.05
CA HIS A 121 -7.31 -3.44 -15.27
C HIS A 121 -7.42 -3.70 -16.78
N ALA A 122 -7.34 -4.96 -17.20
CA ALA A 122 -7.81 -5.31 -18.54
C ALA A 122 -9.31 -4.99 -18.55
N SER A 123 -9.73 -4.12 -19.45
CA SER A 123 -11.15 -3.92 -19.76
C SER A 123 -11.70 -5.13 -20.49
#